data_AF-A0A7Y8ML26-F1
#
_entry.id   AF-A0A7Y8ML26-F1
#
_cell.length_a   1.000
_cell.length_b   1.000
_cell.length_c   1.000
_cell.angle_alpha   90.00
_cell.angle_beta   90.00
_cell.angle_gamma   90.00
#
_symmetry.space_group_name_H-M   'P 1'
#
loop_
_entity.id
_entity.type
_entity.pdbx_description
1 polymer ?
#
loop_
_entity_poly.entity_id
_entity_poly.type
_entity_poly.pdbx_seq_one_letter_code
_entity_poly.pdbx_strand_id
1 'polypeptide(L)'
;MPLPLEREAIQNLTEELEVIIAAHLAWFKQLNRALVCACEPPAADLAADAYLRSPFGQWYYTHEAHPLAEYPAFQELAEVQQAMHNAARLALLDIIQGARPFPDT
;
A
#
# COMPACT_ATOMS: atom_id res chain seq x y z
N MET A 1 -2.37 25.67 -3.80
CA MET A 1 -2.98 25.77 -5.14
C MET A 1 -4.26 24.94 -5.11
N PRO A 2 -5.42 25.45 -5.54
CA PRO A 2 -6.64 24.64 -5.60
C PRO A 2 -6.45 23.48 -6.58
N LEU A 3 -7.05 22.32 -6.29
CA LEU A 3 -7.03 21.17 -7.20
C LEU A 3 -7.78 21.52 -8.50
N PRO A 4 -7.33 21.04 -9.67
CA PRO A 4 -7.89 21.40 -10.97
C PRO A 4 -9.10 20.51 -11.29
N LEU A 5 -9.95 20.27 -10.29
CA LEU A 5 -11.01 19.27 -10.34
C LEU A 5 -12.34 19.93 -10.08
N GLU A 6 -13.35 19.53 -10.85
CA GLU A 6 -14.74 19.86 -10.56
C GLU A 6 -15.20 19.15 -9.28
N ARG A 7 -16.26 19.67 -8.66
CA ARG A 7 -16.79 19.13 -7.39
C ARG A 7 -17.05 17.62 -7.44
N GLU A 8 -17.64 17.14 -8.52
CA GLU A 8 -17.95 15.72 -8.71
C GLU A 8 -16.67 14.88 -8.78
N ALA A 9 -15.65 15.34 -9.51
CA ALA A 9 -14.36 14.66 -9.57
C ALA A 9 -13.65 14.63 -8.20
N ILE A 10 -13.75 15.70 -7.39
CA ILE A 10 -13.23 15.71 -6.01
C ILE A 10 -13.96 14.68 -5.14
N GLN A 11 -15.28 14.59 -5.28
CA GLN A 11 -16.09 13.63 -4.51
C GLN A 11 -15.72 12.19 -4.87
N ASN A 12 -15.69 11.86 -6.17
CA ASN A 12 -15.31 10.53 -6.64
C ASN A 12 -13.90 10.14 -6.19
N LEU A 13 -12.94 11.07 -6.30
CA LEU A 13 -11.57 10.86 -5.82
C LEU A 13 -11.54 10.59 -4.30
N THR A 14 -12.35 11.30 -3.53
CA THR A 14 -12.42 11.10 -2.08
C THR A 14 -12.97 9.71 -1.74
N GLU A 15 -14.01 9.27 -2.44
CA GLU A 15 -14.61 7.94 -2.26
C GLU A 15 -13.65 6.81 -2.64
N GLU A 16 -12.91 6.96 -3.74
CA GLU A 16 -11.86 6.00 -4.14
C GLU A 16 -10.77 5.89 -3.06
N LEU A 17 -10.31 7.03 -2.52
CA LEU A 17 -9.32 7.06 -1.45
C LEU A 17 -9.83 6.42 -0.15
N GLU A 18 -11.10 6.61 0.20
CA GLU A 18 -11.70 5.94 1.37
C GLU A 18 -11.69 4.42 1.23
N VAL A 19 -12.03 3.90 0.05
CA VAL A 19 -11.97 2.45 -0.26
C VAL A 19 -10.53 1.95 -0.15
N ILE A 20 -9.58 2.70 -0.69
CA ILE A 20 -8.15 2.37 -0.64
C ILE A 20 -7.63 2.33 0.80
N ILE A 21 -8.00 3.32 1.62
CA ILE A 21 -7.61 3.38 3.04
C ILE A 21 -8.19 2.18 3.79
N ALA A 22 -9.47 1.89 3.60
CA ALA A 22 -10.12 0.74 4.23
C ALA A 22 -9.44 -0.59 3.85
N ALA A 23 -9.05 -0.74 2.59
CA ALA A 23 -8.32 -1.92 2.11
C ALA A 23 -6.93 -2.05 2.77
N HIS A 24 -6.16 -0.96 2.88
CA HIS A 24 -4.86 -0.99 3.56
C HIS A 24 -4.99 -1.31 5.05
N LEU A 25 -6.02 -0.79 5.74
CA LEU A 25 -6.27 -1.12 7.13
C LEU A 25 -6.63 -2.60 7.32
N ALA A 26 -7.40 -3.18 6.39
CA ALA A 26 -7.73 -4.60 6.41
C ALA A 26 -6.49 -5.46 6.15
N TRP A 27 -5.69 -5.10 5.14
CA TRP A 27 -4.41 -5.74 4.82
C TRP A 27 -3.43 -5.66 6.01
N PHE A 28 -3.28 -4.49 6.62
CA PHE A 28 -2.39 -4.29 7.76
C PHE A 28 -2.73 -5.19 8.95
N LYS A 29 -4.02 -5.45 9.21
CA LYS A 29 -4.43 -6.42 10.24
C LYS A 29 -3.96 -7.84 9.91
N GLN A 30 -4.02 -8.24 8.65
CA GLN A 30 -3.54 -9.56 8.21
C GLN A 30 -2.01 -9.65 8.29
N LEU A 31 -1.31 -8.60 7.86
CA LEU A 31 0.14 -8.47 7.98
C LEU A 31 0.57 -8.63 9.45
N ASN A 32 -0.01 -7.86 10.37
CA ASN A 32 0.31 -7.97 11.81
C ASN A 32 0.05 -9.37 12.35
N ARG A 33 -1.04 -10.03 11.93
CA ARG A 33 -1.32 -11.41 12.34
C ARG A 33 -0.23 -12.36 11.85
N ALA A 34 0.20 -12.27 10.60
CA ALA A 34 1.31 -13.07 10.08
C ALA A 34 2.60 -12.79 10.87
N LEU A 35 2.89 -11.51 11.14
CA LEU A 35 4.09 -11.11 11.86
C LEU A 35 4.15 -11.62 13.30
N VAL A 36 3.05 -11.50 14.05
CA VAL A 36 2.98 -11.85 15.47
C VAL A 36 2.79 -13.35 15.69
N CYS A 37 1.91 -13.97 14.89
CA CYS A 37 1.54 -15.37 15.08
C CYS A 37 2.42 -16.34 14.28
N ALA A 38 3.39 -15.84 13.49
CA ALA A 38 4.24 -16.63 12.60
C ALA A 38 3.42 -17.56 11.68
N CYS A 39 2.28 -17.05 11.18
CA CYS A 39 1.48 -17.75 10.18
C CYS A 39 2.10 -17.55 8.80
N GLU A 40 1.87 -18.50 7.89
CA GLU A 40 2.25 -18.36 6.48
C GLU A 40 1.60 -17.08 5.89
N PRO A 41 2.41 -16.10 5.42
CA PRO A 41 1.87 -14.89 4.83
C PRO A 41 1.33 -15.15 3.42
N PRO A 42 0.40 -14.32 2.93
CA PRO A 42 -0.06 -14.40 1.55
C PRO A 42 1.11 -14.25 0.56
N ALA A 43 1.22 -15.14 -0.43
CA ALA A 43 2.26 -15.05 -1.47
C ALA A 43 2.21 -13.72 -2.25
N ALA A 44 1.04 -13.08 -2.33
CA ALA A 44 0.88 -11.77 -2.93
C ALA A 44 1.66 -10.67 -2.18
N ASP A 45 1.79 -10.77 -0.86
CA ASP A 45 2.51 -9.80 -0.02
C ASP A 45 4.04 -10.00 -0.07
N LEU A 46 4.48 -11.21 -0.47
CA LEU A 46 5.89 -11.54 -0.65
C LEU A 46 6.43 -11.12 -2.03
N ALA A 47 5.55 -10.79 -2.97
CA ALA A 47 5.91 -10.47 -4.33
C ALA A 47 6.66 -9.12 -4.40
N ALA A 48 7.68 -9.02 -5.26
CA ALA A 48 8.44 -7.76 -5.44
C ALA A 48 7.56 -6.62 -5.96
N ASP A 49 6.48 -6.96 -6.66
CA ASP A 49 5.47 -6.08 -7.24
C ASP A 49 4.18 -6.00 -6.39
N ALA A 50 4.21 -6.39 -5.11
CA ALA A 50 3.04 -6.38 -4.23
C ALA A 50 2.32 -5.01 -4.21
N TYR A 51 3.07 -3.91 -4.29
CA TYR A 51 2.55 -2.55 -4.35
C TYR A 51 1.68 -2.25 -5.58
N LEU A 52 1.87 -2.97 -6.70
CA LEU A 52 1.05 -2.86 -7.91
C LEU A 52 -0.28 -3.62 -7.78
N ARG A 53 -0.31 -4.62 -6.90
CA ARG A 53 -1.44 -5.54 -6.74
C ARG A 53 -2.46 -5.03 -5.72
N SER A 54 -2.10 -4.06 -4.88
CA SER A 54 -3.02 -3.44 -3.93
C SER A 54 -4.08 -2.60 -4.64
N PRO A 55 -5.22 -2.30 -3.99
CA PRO A 55 -6.21 -1.39 -4.56
C PRO A 55 -5.63 -0.01 -4.91
N PHE A 56 -4.69 0.51 -4.12
CA PHE A 56 -3.98 1.74 -4.48
C PHE A 56 -3.12 1.52 -5.73
N GLY A 57 -2.39 0.41 -5.83
CA GLY A 57 -1.57 0.11 -7.00
C GLY A 57 -2.41 0.05 -8.28
N GLN A 58 -3.56 -0.62 -8.21
CA GLN A 58 -4.49 -0.70 -9.33
C GLN A 58 -5.08 0.68 -9.67
N TRP A 59 -5.37 1.52 -8.68
CA TRP A 59 -5.90 2.86 -8.89
C TRP A 59 -4.86 3.88 -9.40
N TYR A 60 -3.62 3.78 -8.95
CA TYR A 60 -2.55 4.74 -9.27
C TYR A 60 -1.84 4.42 -10.59
N TYR A 61 -1.63 3.13 -10.89
CA TYR A 61 -0.85 2.68 -12.05
C TYR A 61 -1.73 2.23 -13.24
N THR A 62 -3.04 2.51 -13.20
CA THR A 62 -3.94 2.31 -14.35
C THR A 62 -3.48 3.11 -15.58
N HIS A 63 -3.82 2.62 -16.77
CA HIS A 63 -3.24 3.07 -18.04
C HIS A 63 -3.69 4.48 -18.48
N GLU A 64 -4.68 5.08 -17.81
CA GLU A 64 -5.12 6.44 -18.08
C GLU A 64 -4.39 7.43 -17.16
N ALA A 65 -3.89 8.53 -17.74
CA ALA A 65 -3.19 9.54 -16.96
C ALA A 65 -4.15 10.17 -15.94
N HIS A 66 -3.87 9.96 -14.66
CA HIS A 66 -4.69 10.53 -13.58
C HIS A 66 -4.65 12.08 -13.64
N PRO A 67 -5.76 12.80 -13.41
CA PRO A 67 -5.80 14.26 -13.47
C PRO A 67 -4.80 14.97 -12.54
N LEU A 68 -4.33 14.27 -11.52
CA LEU A 68 -3.35 14.77 -10.55
C LEU A 68 -1.91 14.31 -10.82
N ALA A 69 -1.61 13.66 -11.95
CA ALA A 69 -0.29 13.09 -12.23
C ALA A 69 0.87 14.10 -12.17
N GLU A 70 0.60 15.38 -12.47
CA GLU A 70 1.59 16.46 -12.41
C GLU A 70 1.77 17.06 -11.00
N TYR A 71 0.95 16.65 -10.02
CA TYR A 71 0.99 17.19 -8.67
C TYR A 71 2.02 16.43 -7.83
N PRO A 72 3.00 17.13 -7.21
CA PRO A 72 4.03 16.48 -6.40
C PRO A 72 3.44 15.60 -5.29
N ALA A 73 2.40 16.09 -4.60
CA ALA A 73 1.73 15.32 -3.55
C ALA A 73 1.11 14.02 -4.07
N PHE A 74 0.68 13.95 -5.33
CA PHE A 74 0.18 12.70 -5.92
C PHE A 74 1.34 11.74 -6.20
N GLN A 75 2.47 12.24 -6.71
CA GLN A 75 3.68 11.44 -6.96
C GLN A 75 4.27 10.86 -5.67
N GLU A 76 4.29 11.66 -4.60
CA GLU A 76 4.76 11.24 -3.27
C GLU A 76 3.96 10.04 -2.72
N LEU A 77 2.67 9.91 -3.06
CA LEU A 77 1.86 8.75 -2.64
C LEU A 77 2.44 7.44 -3.17
N ALA A 78 2.93 7.42 -4.41
CA ALA A 78 3.52 6.22 -5.00
C ALA A 78 4.80 5.81 -4.29
N GLU A 79 5.65 6.79 -3.94
CA GLU A 79 6.89 6.55 -3.21
C GLU A 79 6.61 5.95 -1.83
N VAL A 80 5.70 6.56 -1.06
CA VAL A 80 5.30 6.10 0.27
C VAL A 80 4.68 4.70 0.20
N GLN A 81 3.77 4.47 -0.75
CA GLN A 81 3.14 3.18 -0.98
C GLN A 81 4.16 2.08 -1.28
N GLN A 82 5.08 2.35 -2.20
CA GLN A 82 6.08 1.36 -2.62
C GLN A 82 7.03 1.04 -1.45
N ALA A 83 7.47 2.06 -0.72
CA ALA A 83 8.31 1.88 0.46
C ALA A 83 7.60 1.04 1.54
N MET A 84 6.33 1.32 1.81
CA MET A 84 5.51 0.57 2.79
C MET A 84 5.38 -0.91 2.41
N HIS A 85 5.03 -1.21 1.15
CA HIS A 85 4.91 -2.60 0.70
C HIS A 85 6.25 -3.34 0.70
N ASN A 86 7.35 -2.68 0.32
CA ASN A 86 8.66 -3.31 0.37
C ASN A 86 9.08 -3.58 1.82
N ALA A 87 8.83 -2.66 2.75
CA ALA A 87 9.09 -2.89 4.18
C ALA A 87 8.28 -4.07 4.73
N ALA A 88 6.99 -4.16 4.39
CA ALA A 88 6.15 -5.30 4.77
C ALA A 88 6.68 -6.63 4.21
N ARG A 89 7.08 -6.65 2.92
CA ARG A 89 7.68 -7.81 2.26
C ARG A 89 8.94 -8.28 2.98
N LEU A 90 9.84 -7.35 3.33
CA LEU A 90 11.07 -7.67 4.04
C LEU A 90 10.79 -8.25 5.44
N ALA A 91 9.90 -7.63 6.20
CA ALA A 91 9.52 -8.14 7.53
C ALA A 91 8.91 -9.55 7.48
N LEU A 92 8.11 -9.85 6.44
CA LEU A 92 7.56 -11.19 6.23
C LEU A 92 8.64 -12.22 5.86
N LEU A 93 9.61 -11.84 5.03
CA LEU A 93 10.73 -12.72 4.65
C LEU A 93 11.62 -13.06 5.85
N ASP A 94 11.89 -12.10 6.73
CA ASP A 94 12.66 -12.33 7.95
C ASP A 94 12.01 -13.40 8.84
N ILE A 95 10.68 -13.39 8.93
CA ILE A 95 9.92 -14.40 9.68
C ILE A 95 10.00 -15.77 9.04
N ILE A 96 9.86 -15.87 7.71
CA ILE A 96 9.97 -17.14 6.98
C ILE A 96 11.36 -17.75 7.16
N GLN A 97 12.40 -16.91 7.22
CA GLN A 97 13.78 -17.33 7.44
C GLN A 97 14.09 -17.64 8.92
N GLY A 98 13.12 -17.46 9.83
CA GLY A 98 13.31 -17.65 11.26
C GLY A 98 14.15 -16.57 11.94
N ALA A 99 14.49 -15.49 11.22
CA ALA A 99 15.18 -14.32 11.73
C ALA A 99 14.18 -13.40 12.44
N ARG A 100 13.56 -13.87 13.53
CA ARG A 100 12.71 -12.99 14.33
C ARG A 100 13.62 -11.99 15.07
N PRO A 101 13.48 -10.67 14.85
CA PRO A 101 14.13 -9.69 15.70
C PRO A 101 13.48 -9.78 17.07
N PHE A 102 14.17 -10.41 18.02
CA PHE A 102 13.87 -10.22 19.44
C PHE A 102 14.55 -8.92 19.87
N PRO A 103 13.92 -8.10 20.73
CA PRO A 103 14.64 -7.03 21.37
C PRO A 103 15.75 -7.65 22.21
N ASP A 104 16.98 -7.17 22.03
CA ASP A 104 18.06 -7.42 22.99
C ASP A 104 17.57 -6.91 24.35
N THR A 105 17.36 -7.84 25.29
CA THR A 105 16.91 -7.57 26.66
C THR A 105 17.90 -6.72 27.44
#